data_AF-A0A379UYC3-F1
#
_entry.id   AF-A0A379UYC3-F1
#
_cell.length_a   1.000
_cell.length_b   1.000
_cell.length_c   1.000
_cell.angle_alpha   90.00
_cell.angle_beta   90.00
_cell.angle_gamma   90.00
#
_symmetry.space_group_name_H-M   'P 1'
#
loop_
_entity.id
_entity.type
_entity.pdbx_description
1 polymer ?
#
loop_
_entity_poly.entity_id
_entity_poly.type
_entity_poly.pdbx_seq_one_letter_code
_entity_poly.pdbx_strand_id
1 'polypeptide(L)'
;MTDNSRWDGASYITSATAGTGVISVQMSDATWNMTSSSTLTDLTLNSGATINFSHEDGEPWQTLTINEDYVGNGGKLVFNTVLNDDDSETDRLQVLGNTSGNTFVAVNNIGGAGAQTIEGIEIVNVAGNSNGTFEKASRIVAGAYDYNVVQKGKNWYLTSYIEPDEPIIPDPVDPVIPDPVDA
;
A
#
# COMPACT_ATOMS: atom_id res chain seq x y z
N MET A 1 -8.54 18.25 7.34
CA MET A 1 -8.68 17.43 8.56
C MET A 1 -7.38 17.53 9.33
N THR A 2 -7.44 17.90 10.62
CA THR A 2 -6.27 18.10 11.50
C THR A 2 -6.55 17.57 12.91
N ASP A 3 -5.56 17.65 13.80
CA ASP A 3 -5.73 17.55 15.26
C ASP A 3 -6.44 16.27 15.74
N ASN A 4 -5.97 15.12 15.26
CA ASN A 4 -6.51 13.79 15.56
C ASN A 4 -7.97 13.60 15.14
N SER A 5 -8.47 14.42 14.21
CA SER A 5 -9.80 14.24 13.64
C SER A 5 -9.96 12.90 12.92
N ARG A 6 -11.17 12.37 12.98
CA ARG A 6 -11.56 11.11 12.35
C ARG A 6 -12.79 11.35 11.46
N TRP A 7 -12.74 10.83 10.24
CA TRP A 7 -13.88 10.75 9.34
C TRP A 7 -14.14 9.29 8.99
N ASP A 8 -15.36 8.83 9.21
CA ASP A 8 -15.85 7.53 8.76
C ASP A 8 -16.90 7.78 7.69
N GLY A 9 -16.62 7.41 6.44
CA GLY A 9 -17.54 7.63 5.34
C GLY A 9 -16.88 7.60 3.97
N ALA A 10 -17.67 7.96 2.94
CA ALA A 10 -17.22 8.05 1.56
C ALA A 10 -17.51 9.46 1.00
N SER A 11 -16.78 9.86 -0.06
CA SER A 11 -17.04 11.09 -0.81
C SER A 11 -17.44 10.79 -2.25
N TYR A 12 -18.35 11.58 -2.79
CA TYR A 12 -18.80 11.45 -4.17
C TYR A 12 -18.91 12.83 -4.81
N ILE A 13 -18.38 12.98 -6.02
CA ILE A 13 -18.62 14.15 -6.86
C ILE A 13 -19.74 13.77 -7.83
N THR A 14 -20.97 14.23 -7.56
CA THR A 14 -22.19 13.86 -8.30
C THR A 14 -22.63 14.89 -9.34
N SER A 15 -21.70 15.67 -9.89
CA SER A 15 -22.05 16.80 -10.76
C SER A 15 -22.42 16.38 -12.18
N ALA A 16 -23.59 16.80 -12.65
CA ALA A 16 -24.02 16.72 -14.06
C ALA A 16 -23.60 17.94 -14.91
N THR A 17 -22.93 18.93 -14.30
CA THR A 17 -22.57 20.20 -14.95
C THR A 17 -21.06 20.42 -14.90
N ALA A 18 -20.47 20.72 -16.05
CA ALA A 18 -19.05 21.06 -16.16
C ALA A 18 -18.73 22.30 -15.28
N GLY A 19 -17.80 22.15 -14.33
CA GLY A 19 -17.33 23.24 -13.45
C GLY A 19 -17.99 23.34 -12.06
N THR A 20 -18.81 22.36 -11.66
CA THR A 20 -19.35 22.28 -10.28
C THR A 20 -19.04 20.94 -9.63
N GLY A 21 -18.79 20.93 -8.31
CA GLY A 21 -18.43 19.74 -7.53
C GLY A 21 -16.92 19.60 -7.32
N VAL A 22 -16.37 20.39 -6.40
CA VAL A 22 -14.96 20.31 -5.98
C VAL A 22 -14.89 19.75 -4.57
N ILE A 23 -14.15 18.67 -4.39
CA ILE A 23 -13.81 18.15 -3.06
C ILE A 23 -12.29 18.05 -2.99
N SER A 24 -11.64 19.12 -2.52
CA SER A 24 -10.20 19.13 -2.27
C SER A 24 -9.95 18.85 -0.79
N VAL A 25 -9.24 17.77 -0.50
CA VAL A 25 -8.99 17.31 0.88
C VAL A 25 -7.53 17.52 1.23
N GLN A 26 -7.29 18.14 2.38
CA GLN A 26 -5.96 18.18 3.00
C GLN A 26 -6.05 17.55 4.38
N MET A 27 -5.14 16.63 4.69
CA MET A 27 -5.10 15.91 5.96
C MET A 27 -3.72 16.01 6.59
N SER A 28 -3.67 16.25 7.89
CA SER A 28 -2.47 16.17 8.75
C SER A 28 -2.91 15.60 10.09
N ASP A 29 -2.14 14.69 10.70
CA ASP A 29 -2.50 14.10 12.01
C ASP A 29 -3.98 13.67 12.13
N ALA A 30 -4.53 13.06 11.08
CA ALA A 30 -5.97 12.77 10.96
C ALA A 30 -6.20 11.40 10.32
N THR A 31 -7.34 10.79 10.60
CA THR A 31 -7.71 9.49 10.03
C THR A 31 -8.98 9.60 9.20
N TRP A 32 -8.96 9.05 8.00
CA TRP A 32 -10.16 8.79 7.21
C TRP A 32 -10.33 7.28 7.04
N ASN A 33 -11.40 6.72 7.59
CA ASN A 33 -11.84 5.37 7.31
C ASN A 33 -12.84 5.43 6.17
N MET A 34 -12.35 5.14 4.97
CA MET A 34 -13.11 5.21 3.74
C MET A 34 -14.02 3.98 3.65
N THR A 35 -15.33 4.19 3.78
CA THR A 35 -16.30 3.07 3.87
C THR A 35 -16.83 2.60 2.52
N SER A 36 -16.50 3.30 1.44
CA SER A 36 -16.83 2.92 0.07
C SER A 36 -15.94 3.70 -0.91
N SER A 37 -15.87 3.25 -2.17
CA SER A 37 -15.18 3.96 -3.24
C SER A 37 -15.53 5.45 -3.23
N SER A 38 -14.49 6.28 -3.33
CA SER A 38 -14.63 7.72 -3.13
C SER A 38 -13.99 8.50 -4.26
N THR A 39 -14.52 9.69 -4.52
CA THR A 39 -13.98 10.60 -5.54
C THR A 39 -13.69 11.98 -4.94
N LEU A 40 -12.47 12.45 -5.16
CA LEU A 40 -11.99 13.78 -4.79
C LEU A 40 -11.52 14.54 -6.04
N THR A 41 -11.46 15.86 -5.93
CA THR A 41 -10.77 16.70 -6.92
C THR A 41 -9.27 16.63 -6.67
N ASP A 42 -8.84 17.03 -5.48
CA ASP A 42 -7.44 17.02 -5.06
C ASP A 42 -7.29 16.34 -3.70
N LEU A 43 -6.11 15.77 -3.46
CA LEU A 43 -5.76 15.24 -2.16
C LEU A 43 -4.32 15.61 -1.79
N THR A 44 -4.16 16.27 -0.64
CA THR A 44 -2.87 16.42 0.05
C THR A 44 -2.86 15.60 1.33
N LEU A 45 -2.00 14.59 1.39
CA LEU A 45 -1.89 13.66 2.50
C LEU A 45 -0.57 13.92 3.26
N ASN A 46 -0.63 14.75 4.30
CA ASN A 46 0.54 15.13 5.08
C ASN A 46 0.89 14.11 6.17
N SER A 47 2.05 14.31 6.79
CA SER A 47 2.51 13.55 7.95
C SER A 47 1.43 13.42 9.02
N GLY A 48 1.39 12.23 9.63
CA GLY A 48 0.38 11.86 10.62
C GLY A 48 -1.02 11.58 10.05
N ALA A 49 -1.29 11.90 8.78
CA ALA A 49 -2.53 11.54 8.13
C ALA A 49 -2.53 10.07 7.69
N THR A 50 -3.66 9.39 7.87
CA THR A 50 -3.89 8.03 7.39
C THR A 50 -5.24 7.94 6.70
N ILE A 51 -5.28 7.35 5.50
CA ILE A 51 -6.52 6.89 4.87
C ILE A 51 -6.52 5.37 4.93
N ASN A 52 -7.52 4.81 5.60
CA ASN A 52 -7.80 3.39 5.63
C ASN A 52 -8.92 3.10 4.64
N PHE A 53 -8.68 2.21 3.69
CA PHE A 53 -9.76 1.59 2.94
C PHE A 53 -10.43 0.61 3.91
N SER A 54 -11.68 0.87 4.30
CA SER A 54 -12.41 -0.02 5.20
C SER A 54 -12.99 -1.15 4.36
N HIS A 55 -12.69 -2.40 4.69
CA HIS A 55 -13.25 -3.57 4.01
C HIS A 55 -14.08 -4.39 4.99
N GLU A 56 -15.28 -4.77 4.57
CA GLU A 56 -16.15 -5.71 5.26
C GLU A 56 -16.38 -6.92 4.34
N ASP A 57 -16.45 -8.12 4.92
CA ASP A 57 -16.58 -9.36 4.14
C ASP A 57 -17.83 -9.30 3.22
N GLY A 58 -17.60 -9.47 1.92
CA GLY A 58 -18.65 -9.46 0.90
C GLY A 58 -18.94 -8.09 0.29
N GLU A 59 -18.29 -7.02 0.75
CA GLU A 59 -18.33 -5.72 0.10
C GLU A 59 -17.34 -5.64 -1.08
N PRO A 60 -17.63 -4.83 -2.11
CA PRO A 60 -16.73 -4.67 -3.24
C PRO A 60 -15.43 -3.97 -2.82
N TRP A 61 -14.37 -4.33 -3.53
CA TRP A 61 -13.08 -3.63 -3.48
C TRP A 61 -13.23 -2.16 -3.82
N GLN A 62 -12.48 -1.33 -3.10
CA GLN A 62 -12.68 0.10 -3.11
C GLN A 62 -11.63 0.80 -3.97
N THR A 63 -12.06 1.88 -4.63
CA THR A 63 -11.15 2.78 -5.35
C THR A 63 -11.30 4.19 -4.80
N LEU A 64 -10.18 4.81 -4.45
CA LEU A 64 -10.08 6.24 -4.22
C LEU A 64 -9.65 6.89 -5.53
N THR A 65 -10.55 7.65 -6.16
CA THR A 65 -10.27 8.39 -7.39
C THR A 65 -9.97 9.86 -7.08
N ILE A 66 -8.83 10.35 -7.55
CA ILE A 66 -8.42 11.74 -7.52
C ILE A 66 -8.49 12.28 -8.95
N ASN A 67 -9.40 13.22 -9.21
CA ASN A 67 -9.63 13.72 -10.57
C ASN A 67 -8.52 14.63 -11.07
N GLU A 68 -7.85 15.35 -10.16
CA GLU A 68 -6.71 16.20 -10.45
C GLU A 68 -5.48 15.64 -9.72
N ASP A 69 -4.84 16.42 -8.86
CA ASP A 69 -3.51 16.11 -8.35
C ASP A 69 -3.53 15.47 -6.95
N TYR A 70 -2.59 14.54 -6.75
CA TYR A 70 -2.31 13.89 -5.47
C TYR A 70 -0.92 14.30 -4.95
N VAL A 71 -0.88 14.82 -3.73
CA VAL A 71 0.35 15.24 -3.07
C VAL A 71 0.54 14.43 -1.79
N GLY A 72 1.58 13.60 -1.75
CA GLY A 72 2.02 12.90 -0.54
C GLY A 72 3.08 13.72 0.19
N ASN A 73 2.89 14.00 1.49
CA ASN A 73 3.89 14.66 2.33
C ASN A 73 4.16 13.82 3.60
N GLY A 74 4.40 12.52 3.44
CA GLY A 74 4.68 11.58 4.52
C GLY A 74 3.43 11.00 5.20
N GLY A 75 2.26 11.16 4.60
CA GLY A 75 1.04 10.48 5.05
C GLY A 75 0.96 9.03 4.58
N LYS A 76 -0.04 8.29 5.07
CA LYS A 76 -0.16 6.84 4.87
C LYS A 76 -1.47 6.42 4.21
N LEU A 77 -1.39 5.52 3.23
CA LEU A 77 -2.52 4.80 2.64
C LEU A 77 -2.48 3.34 3.11
N VAL A 78 -3.62 2.82 3.58
CA VAL A 78 -3.75 1.44 4.05
C VAL A 78 -4.74 0.70 3.16
N PHE A 79 -4.22 -0.10 2.24
CA PHE A 79 -5.01 -0.91 1.30
C PHE A 79 -5.37 -2.25 1.92
N ASN A 80 -6.47 -2.85 1.50
CA ASN A 80 -6.71 -4.28 1.67
C ASN A 80 -6.37 -5.01 0.37
N THR A 81 -5.86 -6.22 0.47
CA THR A 81 -5.50 -7.05 -0.69
C THR A 81 -5.61 -8.52 -0.34
N VAL A 82 -6.12 -9.33 -1.25
CA VAL A 82 -5.92 -10.79 -1.18
C VAL A 82 -4.54 -11.07 -1.77
N LEU A 83 -3.50 -11.12 -0.95
CA LEU A 83 -2.12 -11.28 -1.43
C LEU A 83 -1.89 -12.66 -2.08
N ASN A 84 -2.05 -12.74 -3.40
CA ASN A 84 -1.75 -13.90 -4.25
C ASN A 84 -0.89 -13.45 -5.45
N ASP A 85 -1.31 -13.74 -6.68
CA ASP A 85 -0.62 -13.43 -7.94
C ASP A 85 -1.17 -12.14 -8.57
N ASP A 86 -0.89 -11.89 -9.85
CA ASP A 86 -1.19 -10.64 -10.56
C ASP A 86 -2.70 -10.32 -10.63
N ASP A 87 -3.56 -11.34 -10.54
CA ASP A 87 -5.02 -11.21 -10.61
C ASP A 87 -5.66 -10.98 -9.22
N SER A 88 -4.84 -10.75 -8.20
CA SER A 88 -5.29 -10.49 -6.83
C SER A 88 -6.25 -9.31 -6.77
N GLU A 89 -7.37 -9.52 -6.07
CA GLU A 89 -8.28 -8.43 -5.77
C GLU A 89 -7.67 -7.52 -4.69
N THR A 90 -7.80 -6.21 -4.90
CA THR A 90 -7.11 -5.19 -4.11
C THR A 90 -7.86 -3.87 -4.17
N ASP A 91 -7.76 -3.10 -3.09
CA ASP A 91 -8.13 -1.69 -3.10
C ASP A 91 -7.16 -0.88 -3.95
N ARG A 92 -7.62 0.24 -4.53
CA ARG A 92 -6.82 1.03 -5.48
C ARG A 92 -6.87 2.52 -5.22
N LEU A 93 -5.74 3.18 -5.46
CA LEU A 93 -5.67 4.62 -5.68
C LEU A 93 -5.61 4.87 -7.20
N GLN A 94 -6.53 5.68 -7.72
CA GLN A 94 -6.49 6.14 -9.10
C GLN A 94 -6.32 7.66 -9.12
N VAL A 95 -5.27 8.15 -9.79
CA VAL A 95 -4.99 9.58 -9.95
C VAL A 95 -5.05 9.93 -11.44
N LEU A 96 -6.04 10.74 -11.82
CA LEU A 96 -6.23 11.17 -13.20
C LEU A 96 -5.29 12.34 -13.57
N GLY A 97 -4.86 13.14 -12.59
CA GLY A 97 -3.80 14.13 -12.74
C GLY A 97 -2.43 13.59 -12.35
N ASN A 98 -1.64 14.42 -11.69
CA ASN A 98 -0.25 14.16 -11.35
C ASN A 98 -0.09 13.71 -9.89
N THR A 99 0.98 12.97 -9.62
CA THR A 99 1.44 12.68 -8.25
C THR A 99 2.73 13.42 -7.95
N SER A 100 2.92 13.83 -6.68
CA SER A 100 4.17 14.38 -6.18
C SER A 100 4.41 14.05 -4.70
N GLY A 101 5.66 14.18 -4.26
CA GLY A 101 6.07 13.96 -2.87
C GLY A 101 6.16 12.49 -2.49
N ASN A 102 5.96 12.15 -1.22
CA ASN A 102 6.12 10.79 -0.68
C ASN A 102 4.90 10.35 0.14
N THR A 103 4.50 9.09 -0.05
CA THR A 103 3.41 8.44 0.67
C THR A 103 3.84 7.06 1.15
N PHE A 104 3.49 6.76 2.39
CA PHE A 104 3.66 5.42 2.95
C PHE A 104 2.48 4.50 2.59
N VAL A 105 2.79 3.26 2.25
CA VAL A 105 1.84 2.23 1.86
C VAL A 105 1.86 1.12 2.91
N ALA A 106 0.71 0.84 3.50
CA ALA A 106 0.48 -0.36 4.28
C ALA A 106 -0.57 -1.22 3.57
N VAL A 107 -0.47 -2.53 3.77
CA VAL A 107 -1.36 -3.51 3.15
C VAL A 107 -1.86 -4.48 4.21
N ASN A 108 -3.17 -4.60 4.32
CA ASN A 108 -3.83 -5.65 5.08
C ASN A 108 -4.08 -6.84 4.16
N ASN A 109 -3.52 -8.01 4.50
CA ASN A 109 -3.81 -9.24 3.79
C ASN A 109 -5.16 -9.81 4.26
N ILE A 110 -6.17 -9.83 3.39
CA ILE A 110 -7.52 -10.31 3.73
C ILE A 110 -7.79 -11.70 3.15
N GLY A 111 -6.93 -12.66 3.49
CA GLY A 111 -7.11 -14.07 3.13
C GLY A 111 -6.28 -14.57 1.95
N GLY A 112 -5.30 -13.78 1.48
CA GLY A 112 -4.30 -14.24 0.52
C GLY A 112 -3.33 -15.24 1.15
N ALA A 113 -2.99 -16.29 0.40
CA ALA A 113 -2.06 -17.32 0.83
C ALA A 113 -0.60 -17.02 0.43
N GLY A 114 -0.40 -16.03 -0.43
CA GLY A 114 0.87 -15.73 -1.07
C GLY A 114 1.06 -16.51 -2.36
N ALA A 115 1.49 -15.83 -3.41
CA ALA A 115 1.90 -16.43 -4.67
C ALA A 115 2.94 -15.56 -5.39
N GLN A 116 3.65 -16.17 -6.35
CA GLN A 116 4.59 -15.44 -7.20
C GLN A 116 3.83 -14.55 -8.19
N THR A 117 4.14 -13.27 -8.21
CA THR A 117 3.67 -12.31 -9.22
C THR A 117 4.61 -12.32 -10.43
N ILE A 118 4.10 -12.02 -11.62
CA ILE A 118 4.89 -11.76 -12.82
C ILE A 118 4.88 -10.24 -13.08
N GLU A 119 3.69 -9.68 -13.29
CA GLU A 119 3.48 -8.26 -13.48
C GLU A 119 3.27 -7.51 -12.16
N GLY A 120 2.79 -8.18 -11.11
CA GLY A 120 2.48 -7.56 -9.82
C GLY A 120 1.03 -7.11 -9.72
N ILE A 121 0.59 -6.90 -8.48
CA ILE A 121 -0.77 -6.47 -8.13
C ILE A 121 -0.82 -4.94 -8.18
N GLU A 122 -1.58 -4.35 -9.10
CA GLU A 122 -1.66 -2.89 -9.25
C GLU A 122 -2.44 -2.24 -8.10
N ILE A 123 -1.77 -1.37 -7.33
CA ILE A 123 -2.37 -0.66 -6.18
C ILE A 123 -2.50 0.85 -6.41
N VAL A 124 -1.69 1.42 -7.31
CA VAL A 124 -1.78 2.84 -7.70
C VAL A 124 -1.70 2.98 -9.22
N ASN A 125 -2.71 3.64 -9.78
CA ASN A 125 -2.79 4.01 -11.18
C ASN A 125 -2.63 5.54 -11.34
N VAL A 126 -1.73 5.99 -12.22
CA VAL A 126 -1.49 7.43 -12.45
C VAL A 126 -1.55 7.74 -13.95
N ALA A 127 -2.51 8.57 -14.36
CA ALA A 127 -2.65 8.98 -15.76
C ALA A 127 -1.69 10.12 -16.14
N GLY A 128 -1.50 11.11 -15.25
CA GLY A 128 -0.60 12.25 -15.44
C GLY A 128 0.87 11.91 -15.18
N ASN A 129 1.64 12.86 -14.66
CA ASN A 129 3.03 12.63 -14.29
C ASN A 129 3.11 11.95 -12.92
N SER A 130 3.89 10.86 -12.82
CA SER A 130 4.04 10.08 -11.59
C SER A 130 5.35 10.45 -10.87
N ASN A 131 5.45 11.70 -10.43
CA ASN A 131 6.66 12.23 -9.76
C ASN A 131 6.64 12.01 -8.25
N GLY A 132 5.54 11.49 -7.70
CA GLY A 132 5.45 11.06 -6.31
C GLY A 132 5.97 9.64 -6.10
N THR A 133 6.43 9.33 -4.90
CA THR A 133 6.92 8.00 -4.49
C THR A 133 5.95 7.33 -3.53
N PHE A 134 5.74 6.03 -3.72
CA PHE A 134 4.99 5.20 -2.78
C PHE A 134 5.93 4.17 -2.16
N GLU A 135 6.11 4.25 -0.84
CA GLU A 135 7.08 3.44 -0.10
C GLU A 135 6.37 2.57 0.93
N LYS A 136 6.81 1.32 1.09
CA LYS A 136 6.21 0.44 2.09
C LYS A 136 6.44 0.99 3.52
N ALA A 137 5.36 1.07 4.29
CA ALA A 137 5.38 1.49 5.69
C ALA A 137 5.95 0.39 6.61
N SER A 138 5.77 -0.87 6.22
CA SER A 138 6.21 -2.06 6.94
C SER A 138 6.41 -3.22 5.97
N ARG A 139 6.89 -4.37 6.48
CA ARG A 139 6.92 -5.63 5.71
C ARG A 139 5.51 -6.02 5.27
N ILE A 140 5.35 -6.49 4.04
CA ILE A 140 4.11 -7.01 3.47
C ILE A 140 4.38 -8.45 3.09
N VAL A 141 3.67 -9.40 3.70
CA VAL A 141 3.99 -10.83 3.61
C VAL A 141 2.72 -11.67 3.59
N ALA A 142 2.73 -12.73 2.78
CA ALA A 142 1.72 -13.78 2.79
C ALA A 142 2.37 -15.12 2.47
N GLY A 143 2.17 -16.11 3.35
CA GLY A 143 2.85 -17.40 3.23
C GLY A 143 4.37 -17.24 3.21
N ALA A 144 5.01 -17.80 2.17
CA ALA A 144 6.45 -17.72 1.94
C ALA A 144 6.89 -16.49 1.11
N TYR A 145 5.95 -15.61 0.75
CA TYR A 145 6.19 -14.52 -0.19
C TYR A 145 6.22 -13.17 0.52
N ASP A 146 7.27 -12.40 0.25
CA ASP A 146 7.37 -11.00 0.57
C ASP A 146 6.93 -10.16 -0.62
N TYR A 147 6.14 -9.13 -0.36
CA TYR A 147 5.66 -8.20 -1.38
C TYR A 147 6.34 -6.84 -1.21
N ASN A 148 6.85 -6.30 -2.31
CA ASN A 148 7.44 -4.97 -2.38
C ASN A 148 6.61 -4.04 -3.24
N VAL A 149 6.53 -2.76 -2.84
CA VAL A 149 5.95 -1.69 -3.64
C VAL A 149 6.99 -1.26 -4.68
N VAL A 150 6.67 -1.46 -5.96
CA VAL A 150 7.58 -1.20 -7.09
C VAL A 150 6.87 -0.36 -8.14
N GLN A 151 7.54 0.70 -8.59
CA GLN A 151 7.07 1.52 -9.70
C GLN A 151 7.34 0.82 -11.03
N LYS A 152 6.33 0.69 -11.88
CA LYS A 152 6.45 0.23 -13.26
C LYS A 152 5.78 1.25 -14.18
N GLY A 153 6.59 1.95 -14.99
CA GLY A 153 6.11 3.09 -15.77
C GLY A 153 5.59 4.20 -14.84
N LYS A 154 4.31 4.53 -14.93
CA LYS A 154 3.65 5.52 -14.07
C LYS A 154 2.94 4.92 -12.85
N ASN A 155 2.69 3.62 -12.87
CA ASN A 155 1.85 2.92 -11.91
C ASN A 155 2.71 2.21 -10.86
N TRP A 156 2.07 1.80 -9.76
CA TRP A 156 2.73 1.14 -8.65
C TRP A 156 2.07 -0.19 -8.33
N TYR A 157 2.92 -1.20 -8.13
CA TYR A 157 2.53 -2.58 -8.01
C TYR A 157 3.11 -3.20 -6.75
N LEU A 158 2.39 -4.14 -6.16
CA LEU A 158 2.96 -5.12 -5.24
C LEU A 158 3.57 -6.24 -6.06
N THR A 159 4.89 -6.44 -5.95
CA THR A 159 5.61 -7.54 -6.60
C THR A 159 6.14 -8.48 -5.54
N SER A 160 5.89 -9.77 -5.72
CA SER A 160 6.33 -10.78 -4.77
C SER A 160 7.68 -11.40 -5.13
N TYR A 161 8.38 -11.82 -4.10
CA TYR A 161 9.58 -12.63 -4.17
C TYR A 161 9.64 -13.53 -2.94
N ILE A 162 10.40 -14.60 -3.04
CA ILE A 162 10.72 -15.46 -1.91
C ILE A 162 12.05 -14.97 -1.35
N GLU A 163 12.08 -14.66 -0.05
CA GLU A 163 13.33 -14.37 0.64
C GLU A 163 14.15 -15.67 0.69
N PRO A 164 15.39 -15.70 0.19
CA PRO A 164 16.20 -16.90 0.27
C PRO A 164 16.44 -17.28 1.74
N ASP A 165 16.30 -18.55 2.07
CA ASP A 165 16.69 -19.03 3.40
C ASP A 165 18.16 -18.64 3.68
N GLU A 166 18.43 -18.10 4.87
CA GLU A 166 19.82 -17.86 5.28
C GLU A 166 20.57 -19.20 5.27
N PRO A 167 21.80 -19.25 4.72
CA PRO A 167 22.58 -20.48 4.73
C PRO A 167 22.84 -20.91 6.17
N ILE A 168 22.41 -22.12 6.52
CA ILE A 168 22.72 -22.73 7.82
C ILE A 168 24.23 -22.93 7.89
N ILE A 169 24.93 -22.10 8.66
CA ILE A 169 26.34 -22.33 8.97
C ILE A 169 26.36 -23.48 9.99
N PRO A 170 26.97 -24.65 9.68
CA PRO A 170 27.05 -25.73 10.65
C PRO A 170 27.84 -25.24 11.87
N ASP A 171 27.33 -25.56 13.07
CA ASP A 171 28.03 -25.24 14.31
C ASP A 171 29.48 -25.78 14.23
N PRO A 172 30.47 -25.01 14.72
CA PRO A 172 31.84 -25.50 14.77
C PRO A 172 31.88 -26.79 15.58
N VAL A 173 32.35 -27.87 14.96
CA VAL A 173 32.60 -29.14 15.65
C VAL A 173 33.62 -28.89 16.76
N ASP A 174 33.24 -29.20 18.00
CA ASP A 174 34.15 -29.12 19.14
C ASP A 174 35.39 -29.99 18.85
N PRO A 175 36.61 -29.46 19.04
CA PRO A 175 37.82 -30.25 18.86
C PRO A 175 37.82 -31.39 19.87
N VAL A 176 37.88 -32.63 19.37
CA VAL A 176 38.09 -33.81 20.21
C VAL A 176 39.45 -33.65 20.88
N ILE A 177 39.45 -33.42 22.20
CA ILE A 177 40.66 -33.46 23.00
C ILE A 177 41.06 -34.95 23.09
N PRO A 178 42.24 -35.35 22.58
CA PRO A 178 42.70 -36.72 22.73
C PRO A 178 42.91 -37.03 24.21
N ASP A 179 42.42 -38.20 24.64
CA ASP A 179 42.60 -38.67 26.02
C ASP A 179 44.10 -38.72 26.36
N PRO A 180 44.47 -38.32 27.60
CA PRO A 180 45.85 -38.39 28.03
C PRO A 180 46.33 -39.85 27.96
N VAL A 181 47.49 -40.04 27.33
CA VAL A 181 48.18 -41.34 27.34
C VAL A 181 48.72 -41.58 28.74
N ASP A 182 48.19 -42.59 29.42
CA ASP A 182 48.73 -43.04 30.71
C ASP A 182 50.18 -43.52 30.50
N ALA A 183 51.11 -42.94 31.26
CA ALA A 183 52.55 -43.23 31.24
C ALA A 183 52.99 -44.13 32.39
#